data_AF-A0A2S5JK29-F1
#
_entry.id   AF-A0A2S5JK29-F1
#
_cell.length_a   1.000
_cell.length_b   1.000
_cell.length_c   1.000
_cell.angle_alpha   90.00
_cell.angle_beta   90.00
_cell.angle_gamma   90.00
#
_symmetry.space_group_name_H-M   'P 1'
#
loop_
_entity.id
_entity.type
_entity.pdbx_description
1 polymer ?
#
loop_
_entity_poly.entity_id
_entity_poly.type
_entity_poly.pdbx_seq_one_letter_code
_entity_poly.pdbx_strand_id
1 'polypeptide(L)'
;MFDIGWSELLLIGVVSLIVVGPKDLPAMFRTLGRFTAKARAMGREFQRAMDDAAKETGVKETADELRNMTSRKSLGLDALDRAAESFEKWDPAKASRPKGPATQALADRKAAEKAERTAPARAEPRAEPDQGSDKGTA
;
A
#
# COMPACT_ATOMS: atom_id res chain seq x y z
N MET A 1 3.64 2.21 -19.75
CA MET A 1 4.16 3.56 -19.45
C MET A 1 3.23 4.37 -18.52
N PHE A 2 2.15 3.77 -17.98
CA PHE A 2 1.28 4.41 -16.99
C PHE A 2 1.14 3.45 -15.81
N ASP A 3 2.17 3.43 -14.97
CA ASP A 3 2.14 2.72 -13.69
C ASP A 3 1.47 3.63 -12.65
N ILE A 4 0.18 3.94 -12.86
CA ILE A 4 -0.60 4.70 -11.88
C ILE A 4 -1.09 3.70 -10.84
N GLY A 5 -0.26 3.49 -9.82
CA GLY A 5 -0.60 2.69 -8.66
C GLY A 5 -1.45 3.46 -7.66
N TRP A 6 -1.88 2.75 -6.61
CA TRP A 6 -2.55 3.36 -5.46
C TRP A 6 -1.72 4.47 -4.82
N SER A 7 -0.40 4.32 -4.81
CA SER A 7 0.58 5.31 -4.34
C SER A 7 0.52 6.63 -5.11
N GLU A 8 0.55 6.57 -6.44
CA GLU A 8 0.50 7.74 -7.32
C GLU A 8 -0.83 8.45 -7.19
N LEU A 9 -1.93 7.71 -7.09
CA LEU A 9 -3.28 8.27 -6.93
C LEU A 9 -3.41 9.02 -5.59
N LEU A 10 -2.79 8.51 -4.53
CA LEU A 10 -2.72 9.17 -3.22
C LEU A 10 -1.87 10.44 -3.28
N LEU A 11 -0.72 10.40 -3.96
CA LEU A 11 0.14 11.56 -4.17
C LEU A 11 -0.61 12.66 -4.94
N ILE A 12 -1.29 12.32 -6.03
CA ILE A 12 -2.10 13.26 -6.81
C ILE A 12 -3.24 13.81 -5.94
N GLY A 13 -3.87 12.99 -5.11
CA GLY A 13 -4.87 13.42 -4.14
C GLY A 13 -4.34 14.48 -3.18
N VAL A 14 -3.18 14.24 -2.56
CA VAL A 14 -2.54 15.21 -1.65
C VAL A 14 -2.17 16.50 -2.36
N VAL A 15 -1.55 16.42 -3.54
CA VAL A 15 -1.19 17.61 -4.35
C VAL A 15 -2.44 18.41 -4.72
N SER A 16 -3.51 17.72 -5.12
CA SER A 16 -4.78 18.36 -5.47
C SER A 16 -5.43 19.06 -4.28
N LEU A 17 -5.34 18.49 -3.06
CA LEU A 17 -5.81 19.13 -1.82
C LEU A 17 -5.02 20.41 -1.50
N ILE A 18 -3.72 20.47 -1.81
CA ILE A 18 -2.89 21.65 -1.57
C ILE A 18 -3.20 22.75 -2.59
N VAL A 19 -3.29 22.40 -3.87
CA VAL A 19 -3.45 23.37 -4.97
C VAL A 19 -4.87 23.93 -5.04
N VAL A 20 -5.87 23.04 -4.98
CA VAL A 20 -7.28 23.40 -5.13
C VAL A 20 -7.91 23.69 -3.78
N GLY A 21 -7.44 23.03 -2.72
CA GLY A 21 -8.00 23.15 -1.37
C GLY A 21 -8.90 21.96 -1.00
N PRO A 22 -8.90 21.55 0.29
CA PRO A 22 -9.66 20.38 0.76
C PRO A 22 -11.18 20.54 0.71
N LYS A 23 -11.68 21.78 0.65
CA LYS A 23 -13.11 22.10 0.61
C LYS A 23 -13.68 22.16 -0.81
N ASP A 24 -12.85 22.51 -1.78
CA ASP A 24 -13.29 22.77 -3.15
C ASP A 24 -13.31 21.49 -4.01
N LEU A 25 -12.36 20.57 -3.80
CA LEU A 25 -12.38 19.24 -4.41
C LEU A 25 -13.71 18.48 -4.26
N PRO A 26 -14.28 18.31 -3.04
CA PRO A 26 -15.54 17.60 -2.87
C PRO A 26 -16.74 18.36 -3.46
N ALA A 27 -16.67 19.68 -3.60
CA ALA A 27 -17.70 20.45 -4.32
C ALA A 27 -17.59 20.23 -5.84
N MET A 28 -16.36 20.25 -6.40
CA MET A 28 -16.10 19.96 -7.81
C MET A 28 -16.54 18.55 -8.20
N PHE A 29 -16.21 17.53 -7.40
CA PHE A 29 -16.67 16.16 -7.65
C PHE A 29 -18.19 16.02 -7.60
N ARG A 30 -18.88 16.76 -6.72
CA ARG A 30 -20.36 16.76 -6.70
C ARG A 30 -20.93 17.36 -7.98
N THR A 31 -20.36 18.44 -8.49
CA THR A 31 -20.79 19.10 -9.73
C THR A 31 -20.53 18.20 -10.94
N LEU A 32 -19.31 17.69 -11.06
CA LEU A 32 -18.93 16.75 -12.11
C LEU A 32 -19.78 15.48 -12.05
N GLY A 33 -20.02 14.96 -10.85
CA GLY A 33 -20.85 13.79 -10.60
C GLY A 33 -22.29 13.99 -11.06
N ARG A 34 -22.90 15.15 -10.81
CA ARG A 34 -24.24 15.49 -11.31
C ARG A 34 -24.29 15.53 -12.83
N PHE A 35 -23.29 16.13 -13.47
CA PHE A 35 -23.19 16.17 -14.92
C PHE A 35 -23.07 14.76 -15.52
N THR A 36 -22.15 13.96 -15.01
CA THR A 36 -21.97 12.55 -15.43
C THR A 36 -23.21 11.71 -15.15
N ALA A 37 -23.90 11.92 -14.02
CA ALA A 37 -25.13 11.22 -13.70
C ALA A 37 -26.25 11.54 -14.71
N LYS A 38 -26.37 12.81 -15.12
CA LYS A 38 -27.31 13.24 -16.14
C LYS A 38 -26.97 12.65 -17.52
N ALA A 39 -25.71 12.71 -17.93
CA ALA A 39 -25.24 12.08 -19.16
C ALA A 39 -25.50 10.56 -19.16
N ARG A 40 -25.22 9.87 -18.04
CA ARG A 40 -25.51 8.45 -17.88
C ARG A 40 -27.01 8.16 -17.90
N ALA A 41 -27.85 9.05 -17.39
CA ALA A 41 -29.31 8.91 -17.45
C ALA A 41 -29.80 9.04 -18.90
N MET A 42 -29.30 10.01 -19.65
CA MET A 42 -29.62 10.18 -21.08
C MET A 42 -29.15 8.98 -21.90
N GLY A 43 -27.95 8.45 -21.63
CA GLY A 43 -27.46 7.23 -22.27
C GLY A 43 -28.31 6.00 -21.98
N ARG A 44 -28.86 5.86 -20.76
CA ARG A 44 -29.80 4.78 -20.43
C ARG A 44 -31.11 4.91 -21.20
N GLU A 45 -31.62 6.12 -21.38
CA GLU A 45 -32.84 6.36 -22.15
C GLU A 45 -32.62 6.07 -23.64
N PHE A 46 -31.49 6.51 -24.19
CA PHE A 46 -31.09 6.19 -25.55
C PHE A 46 -30.92 4.69 -25.77
N GLN A 47 -30.27 3.98 -24.83
CA GLN A 47 -30.13 2.53 -24.90
C GLN A 47 -31.51 1.85 -24.93
N ARG A 48 -32.46 2.29 -24.11
CA ARG A 48 -33.83 1.73 -24.11
C ARG A 48 -34.54 1.99 -25.43
N ALA A 49 -34.49 3.23 -25.93
CA ALA A 49 -35.10 3.59 -27.20
C ALA A 49 -34.48 2.84 -28.39
N MET A 50 -33.16 2.64 -28.39
CA MET A 50 -32.45 1.85 -29.39
C MET A 50 -32.74 0.36 -29.27
N ASP A 51 -32.80 -0.19 -28.05
CA ASP A 51 -33.17 -1.60 -27.83
C ASP A 51 -34.60 -1.87 -28.32
N ASP A 52 -35.52 -0.93 -28.14
CA ASP A 52 -36.91 -1.05 -28.62
C ASP A 52 -37.00 -0.89 -30.14
N ALA A 53 -36.29 0.08 -30.73
CA ALA A 53 -36.21 0.24 -32.18
C ALA A 53 -35.49 -0.95 -32.89
N ALA A 54 -34.46 -1.53 -32.26
CA ALA A 54 -33.70 -2.66 -32.80
C ALA A 54 -34.51 -3.96 -32.78
N LYS A 55 -35.40 -4.15 -31.79
CA LYS A 55 -36.36 -5.27 -31.77
C LYS A 55 -37.32 -5.22 -32.95
N GLU A 56 -37.68 -4.02 -33.41
CA GLU A 56 -38.61 -3.81 -34.52
C GLU A 56 -37.92 -3.92 -35.90
N THR A 57 -36.60 -3.66 -35.96
CA THR A 57 -35.84 -3.59 -37.22
C THR A 57 -34.87 -4.76 -37.47
N GLY A 58 -34.79 -5.75 -36.58
CA GLY A 58 -33.93 -6.93 -36.75
C GLY A 58 -32.43 -6.69 -36.51
N VAL A 59 -32.07 -5.53 -35.96
CA VAL A 59 -30.67 -5.11 -35.68
C VAL A 59 -30.14 -5.71 -34.36
N LYS A 60 -30.96 -6.53 -33.69
CA LYS A 60 -30.69 -7.14 -32.40
C LYS A 60 -29.42 -7.99 -32.38
N GLU A 61 -29.17 -8.77 -33.44
CA GLU A 61 -27.95 -9.58 -33.59
C GLU A 61 -26.68 -8.74 -33.50
N THR A 62 -26.63 -7.58 -34.18
CA THR A 62 -25.46 -6.69 -34.18
C THR A 62 -25.25 -6.03 -32.82
N ALA A 63 -26.33 -5.66 -32.13
CA ALA A 63 -26.27 -5.10 -30.79
C ALA A 63 -25.80 -6.13 -29.75
N ASP A 64 -26.28 -7.38 -29.85
CA ASP A 64 -25.88 -8.47 -28.96
C ASP A 64 -24.41 -8.88 -29.16
N GLU A 65 -23.91 -8.87 -30.40
CA GLU A 65 -22.49 -9.11 -30.68
C GLU A 65 -21.59 -8.00 -30.12
N LEU A 66 -21.98 -6.73 -30.28
CA LEU A 66 -21.27 -5.59 -29.68
C LEU A 66 -21.27 -5.66 -28.15
N ARG A 67 -22.40 -6.06 -27.55
CA ARG A 67 -22.56 -6.23 -26.11
C ARG A 67 -21.74 -7.40 -25.57
N ASN A 68 -21.61 -8.49 -26.34
CA ASN A 68 -20.72 -9.60 -26.00
C ASN A 68 -19.24 -9.18 -26.07
N MET A 69 -18.85 -8.37 -27.06
CA MET A 69 -17.50 -7.80 -27.16
C MET A 69 -17.17 -6.80 -26.04
N THR A 70 -18.16 -6.11 -25.49
CA THR A 70 -17.99 -5.19 -24.33
C THR A 70 -18.37 -5.81 -22.99
N SER A 71 -18.72 -7.09 -22.96
CA SER A 71 -19.10 -7.78 -21.74
C SER A 71 -17.91 -7.92 -20.78
N ARG A 72 -18.19 -8.04 -19.47
CA ARG A 72 -17.16 -8.13 -18.42
C ARG A 72 -16.10 -9.22 -18.67
N LYS A 73 -16.51 -10.29 -19.37
CA LYS A 73 -15.68 -11.44 -19.72
C LYS A 73 -14.61 -11.10 -20.75
N SER A 74 -14.91 -10.28 -21.74
CA SER A 74 -13.93 -9.82 -22.74
C SER A 74 -13.04 -8.69 -22.20
N LEU A 75 -13.56 -7.89 -21.27
CA LEU A 75 -12.82 -6.81 -20.59
C LEU A 75 -11.87 -7.31 -19.49
N GLY A 76 -11.72 -8.62 -19.29
CA GLY A 76 -10.78 -9.18 -18.32
C GLY A 76 -11.14 -8.90 -16.86
N LEU A 77 -12.39 -8.53 -16.56
CA LEU A 77 -12.81 -8.18 -15.21
C LEU A 77 -12.81 -9.40 -14.27
N ASP A 78 -12.94 -10.61 -14.81
CA ASP A 78 -12.73 -11.86 -14.04
C ASP A 78 -11.30 -11.98 -13.51
N ALA A 79 -10.31 -11.43 -14.21
CA ALA A 79 -8.93 -11.38 -13.75
C ALA A 79 -8.74 -10.31 -12.66
N LEU A 80 -9.48 -9.20 -12.73
CA LEU A 80 -9.52 -8.21 -11.64
C LEU A 80 -10.18 -8.78 -10.39
N ASP A 81 -11.29 -9.49 -10.51
CA ASP A 81 -11.98 -10.10 -9.36
C ASP A 81 -11.08 -11.14 -8.67
N ARG A 82 -10.37 -11.97 -9.45
CA ARG A 82 -9.36 -12.91 -8.91
C ARG A 82 -8.18 -12.20 -8.25
N ALA A 83 -7.73 -11.08 -8.82
CA ALA A 83 -6.67 -10.27 -8.22
C ALA A 83 -7.13 -9.61 -6.92
N ALA A 84 -8.37 -9.10 -6.87
CA ALA A 84 -8.98 -8.52 -5.68
C ALA A 84 -9.12 -9.57 -4.56
N GLU A 85 -9.61 -10.78 -4.86
CA GLU A 85 -9.67 -11.88 -3.90
C GLU A 85 -8.28 -12.30 -3.39
N SER A 86 -7.28 -12.28 -4.26
CA SER A 86 -5.90 -12.63 -3.88
C SER A 86 -5.28 -11.57 -2.96
N PHE A 87 -5.67 -10.31 -3.14
CA PHE A 87 -5.25 -9.20 -2.29
C PHE A 87 -5.97 -9.18 -0.94
N GLU A 88 -7.25 -9.57 -0.89
CA GLU A 88 -8.00 -9.74 0.35
C GLU A 88 -7.43 -10.87 1.22
N LYS A 89 -6.94 -11.94 0.58
CA LYS A 89 -6.29 -13.09 1.25
C LYS A 89 -4.83 -12.81 1.62
N TRP A 90 -4.26 -11.69 1.19
CA TRP A 90 -2.89 -11.33 1.52
C TRP A 90 -2.81 -10.74 2.92
N ASP A 91 -2.07 -11.42 3.81
CA ASP A 91 -1.81 -10.99 5.18
C ASP A 91 -0.45 -10.26 5.26
N PRO A 92 -0.44 -8.91 5.32
CA PRO A 92 0.80 -8.13 5.41
C PRO A 92 1.56 -8.34 6.74
N ALA A 93 0.94 -8.95 7.76
CA ALA A 93 1.60 -9.22 9.04
C ALA A 93 2.56 -10.41 8.99
N LYS A 94 2.44 -11.31 7.99
CA LYS A 94 3.39 -12.42 7.77
C LYS A 94 4.61 -12.05 6.95
N ALA A 95 4.57 -10.94 6.21
CA ALA A 95 5.70 -10.45 5.42
C ALA A 95 6.80 -9.78 6.28
N SER A 96 6.53 -9.50 7.56
CA SER A 96 7.42 -8.74 8.46
C SER A 96 8.25 -9.60 9.41
N ARG A 97 8.71 -10.78 8.99
CA ARG A 97 9.74 -11.54 9.72
C ARG A 97 10.97 -11.77 8.83
N PRO A 98 12.00 -10.92 8.87
CA PRO A 98 13.24 -11.20 8.17
C PRO A 98 14.01 -12.28 8.94
N LYS A 99 13.75 -13.56 8.64
CA LYS A 99 14.69 -14.65 8.96
C LYS A 99 15.75 -14.72 7.87
N GLY A 100 16.59 -13.68 7.80
CA GLY A 100 17.82 -13.70 7.03
C GLY A 100 19.00 -14.07 7.93
N PRO A 101 20.06 -14.69 7.40
CA PRO A 101 21.27 -15.02 8.16
C PRO A 101 21.93 -13.78 8.79
N ALA A 102 21.72 -12.59 8.22
CA ALA A 102 22.15 -11.32 8.79
C ALA A 102 21.40 -10.94 10.09
N THR A 103 20.10 -11.20 10.18
CA THR A 103 19.29 -10.95 11.38
C THR A 103 19.66 -11.94 12.50
N GLN A 104 19.98 -13.18 12.12
CA GLN A 104 20.42 -14.22 13.06
C GLN A 104 21.82 -13.91 13.59
N ALA A 105 22.74 -13.49 12.72
CA ALA A 105 24.07 -13.02 13.12
C ALA A 105 24.03 -11.78 14.04
N LEU A 106 23.07 -10.87 13.85
CA LEU A 106 22.85 -9.74 14.75
C LEU A 106 22.28 -10.19 16.10
N ALA A 107 21.39 -11.18 16.13
CA ALA A 107 20.86 -11.75 17.36
C ALA A 107 21.94 -12.53 18.15
N ASP A 108 22.78 -13.28 17.46
CA ASP A 108 23.88 -14.05 18.04
C ASP A 108 24.98 -13.12 18.59
N ARG A 109 25.30 -12.03 17.88
CA ARG A 109 26.20 -10.98 18.40
C ARG A 109 25.63 -10.28 19.64
N LYS A 110 24.32 -10.00 19.65
CA LYS A 110 23.65 -9.42 20.83
C LYS A 110 23.60 -10.37 22.02
N ALA A 111 23.50 -11.68 21.76
CA ALA A 111 23.55 -12.71 22.78
C ALA A 111 24.98 -12.88 23.35
N ALA A 112 26.01 -12.81 22.49
CA ALA A 112 27.41 -12.84 22.90
C ALA A 112 27.82 -11.61 23.74
N GLU A 113 27.41 -10.41 23.33
CA GLU A 113 27.68 -9.18 24.10
C GLU A 113 26.98 -9.18 25.47
N LYS A 114 25.79 -9.79 25.55
CA LYS A 114 25.07 -9.96 26.81
C LYS A 114 25.73 -11.01 27.71
N ALA A 115 26.30 -12.07 27.14
CA ALA A 115 27.05 -13.07 27.91
C ALA A 115 28.35 -12.51 28.49
N GLU A 116 29.05 -11.65 27.74
CA GLU A 116 30.31 -11.02 28.17
C GLU A 116 30.09 -9.98 29.29
N ARG A 117 28.98 -9.23 29.24
CA ARG A 117 28.61 -8.28 30.31
C ARG A 117 28.08 -8.92 31.60
N THR A 118 27.87 -10.24 31.63
CA THR A 118 27.31 -10.93 32.81
C THR A 118 28.24 -11.99 33.43
N ALA A 119 29.50 -12.09 33.01
CA ALA A 119 30.48 -12.93 33.70
C ALA A 119 31.07 -12.19 34.92
N PRO A 120 31.00 -12.74 36.14
CA PRO A 120 31.15 -12.00 37.38
C PRO A 120 32.61 -11.76 37.76
N ALA A 121 32.83 -10.62 38.43
CA ALA A 121 34.02 -10.37 39.23
C ALA A 121 34.25 -11.49 40.27
N ARG A 122 35.40 -12.20 40.21
CA ARG A 122 36.02 -12.84 41.38
C ARG A 122 37.49 -13.25 41.17
N ALA A 123 38.32 -12.92 42.18
CA ALA A 123 39.70 -13.37 42.53
C ALA A 123 40.88 -12.64 41.82
N GLU A 124 41.54 -11.61 42.39
CA GLU A 124 42.61 -11.54 43.44
C GLU A 124 43.94 -12.24 43.07
N PRO A 125 45.17 -11.86 43.56
CA PRO A 125 45.60 -10.75 44.45
C PRO A 125 46.96 -10.01 44.09
N ARG A 126 47.19 -8.87 44.76
CA ARG A 126 48.44 -8.28 45.32
C ARG A 126 49.78 -8.23 44.53
N ALA A 127 50.31 -7.01 44.35
CA ALA A 127 51.76 -6.71 44.45
C ALA A 127 52.02 -5.20 44.73
N GLU A 128 52.54 -4.90 45.92
CA GLU A 128 53.26 -3.68 46.33
C GLU A 128 54.71 -3.72 45.77
N PRO A 129 55.49 -2.60 45.65
CA PRO A 129 55.96 -1.82 46.81
C PRO A 129 56.24 -0.30 46.64
N ASP A 130 56.16 0.38 47.80
CA ASP A 130 57.04 1.38 48.45
C ASP A 130 58.04 2.23 47.62
N GLN A 131 58.01 3.56 47.83
CA GLN A 131 59.15 4.37 48.32
C GLN A 131 58.66 5.73 48.84
N GLY A 132 59.06 6.07 50.07
CA GLY A 132 58.62 7.24 50.81
C GLY A 132 59.57 8.45 50.89
N SER A 133 59.23 9.34 51.83
CA SER A 133 59.96 10.52 52.34
C SER A 133 59.98 11.74 51.40
N ASP A 134 59.65 12.97 51.83
CA ASP A 134 60.22 13.68 52.99
C ASP A 134 59.38 14.95 53.35
N LYS A 135 59.22 15.20 54.67
CA LYS A 135 59.14 16.49 55.45
C LYS A 135 58.25 17.66 55.00
N GLY A 136 57.61 18.45 55.87
CA GLY A 136 57.64 18.63 57.32
C GLY A 136 57.08 20.04 57.69
N THR A 137 56.79 20.24 58.99
CA THR A 137 56.52 21.52 59.71
C THR A 137 55.23 22.29 59.36
N ALA A 138 54.41 22.78 60.30
CA ALA A 138 54.55 23.02 61.74
C ALA A 138 53.18 22.85 62.44
#